data_AF-K2BL80-F1
#
_entry.id   AF-K2BL80-F1
#
_cell.length_a   1.000
_cell.length_b   1.000
_cell.length_c   1.000
_cell.angle_alpha   90.00
_cell.angle_beta   90.00
_cell.angle_gamma   90.00
#
_symmetry.space_group_name_H-M   'P 1'
#
loop_
_entity.id
_entity.type
_entity.pdbx_description
1 polymer ?
#
loop_
_entity_poly.entity_id
_entity_poly.type
_entity_poly.pdbx_seq_one_letter_code
_entity_poly.pdbx_strand_id
1 'polypeptide(L)'
;MNGPESILKCPQCGEPISFAAKKCNACGFSFGEETYKKIFFYFDLKNDFKNLMAVESNVSERLSKLSQKIKNYEQILGSDIMVAGGAGSPSALQNAQQTPQAPPSSQPRRPDE
;
A
#
# COMPACT_ATOMS: atom_id res chain seq x y z
N MET A 1 1.03 -15.30 -10.63
CA MET A 1 1.55 -16.57 -10.10
C MET A 1 0.36 -17.43 -9.71
N ASN A 2 0.25 -18.64 -10.29
CA ASN A 2 -0.83 -19.58 -9.98
C ASN A 2 -0.67 -20.02 -8.52
N GLY A 3 -1.62 -19.65 -7.65
CA GLY A 3 -1.66 -20.17 -6.28
C GLY A 3 -1.86 -21.70 -6.31
N PRO A 4 -1.44 -22.43 -5.28
CA PRO A 4 -1.57 -23.88 -5.26
C PRO A 4 -3.05 -24.25 -5.44
N GLU A 5 -3.35 -24.84 -6.60
CA GLU A 5 -4.67 -25.39 -6.88
C GLU A 5 -5.05 -26.32 -5.72
N SER A 6 -6.30 -26.20 -5.27
CA SER A 6 -6.78 -26.94 -4.10
C SER A 6 -6.89 -28.42 -4.48
N ILE A 7 -5.81 -29.18 -4.33
CA ILE A 7 -5.72 -30.60 -4.66
C ILE A 7 -6.56 -31.47 -3.70
N LEU A 8 -7.00 -30.93 -2.57
CA LEU A 8 -7.82 -31.64 -1.60
C LEU A 8 -9.23 -31.90 -2.15
N LYS A 9 -9.52 -33.16 -2.44
CA LYS A 9 -10.85 -33.64 -2.88
C LYS A 9 -11.45 -34.58 -1.83
N CYS A 10 -12.76 -34.57 -1.71
CA CYS A 10 -13.49 -35.51 -0.87
C CYS A 10 -13.36 -36.94 -1.44
N PRO A 11 -12.98 -37.94 -0.63
CA PRO A 11 -12.86 -39.32 -1.11
C PRO A 11 -14.20 -40.00 -1.41
N GLN A 12 -15.34 -39.44 -0.96
CA GLN A 12 -16.68 -40.00 -1.23
C GLN A 12 -17.32 -39.44 -2.48
N CYS A 13 -17.33 -38.12 -2.67
CA CYS A 13 -18.01 -37.47 -3.79
C CYS A 13 -17.06 -36.87 -4.84
N GLY A 14 -15.75 -36.83 -4.58
CA GLY A 14 -14.78 -36.21 -5.49
C GLY A 14 -14.77 -34.68 -5.50
N GLU A 15 -15.72 -34.03 -4.80
CA GLU A 15 -15.84 -32.57 -4.73
C GLU A 15 -14.61 -31.96 -4.02
N PRO A 16 -14.04 -30.85 -4.53
CA PRO A 16 -12.97 -30.15 -3.84
C PRO A 16 -13.38 -29.65 -2.45
N ILE A 17 -12.49 -29.82 -1.48
CA ILE A 17 -12.67 -29.29 -0.13
C ILE A 17 -12.23 -27.82 -0.17
N SER A 18 -13.17 -26.89 0.04
CA SER A 18 -12.89 -25.44 -0.04
C SER A 18 -12.56 -24.79 1.31
N PHE A 19 -12.88 -25.45 2.43
CA PHE A 19 -12.61 -24.93 3.78
C PHE A 19 -12.41 -26.03 4.81
N ALA A 20 -11.80 -25.66 5.95
CA ALA A 20 -11.57 -26.56 7.07
C ALA A 20 -12.88 -26.90 7.79
N ALA A 21 -13.45 -28.07 7.47
CA ALA A 21 -14.66 -28.57 8.10
C ALA A 21 -14.48 -30.02 8.54
N LYS A 22 -15.19 -30.40 9.61
CA LYS A 22 -15.25 -31.81 10.07
C LYS A 22 -16.00 -32.72 9.11
N LYS A 23 -16.82 -32.15 8.22
CA LYS A 23 -17.59 -32.88 7.22
C LYS A 23 -17.44 -32.24 5.85
N CYS A 24 -17.55 -33.04 4.80
CA CYS A 24 -17.63 -32.56 3.44
C CYS A 24 -18.93 -31.77 3.25
N ASN A 25 -18.83 -30.57 2.69
CA ASN A 25 -19.99 -29.69 2.47
C ASN A 25 -20.89 -30.13 1.33
N ALA A 26 -20.38 -30.97 0.42
CA ALA A 26 -21.11 -31.47 -0.72
C ALA A 26 -21.96 -32.70 -0.37
N CYS A 27 -21.34 -33.70 0.25
CA CYS A 27 -21.99 -35.00 0.51
C CYS A 27 -22.23 -35.31 2.00
N GLY A 28 -21.76 -34.46 2.92
CA GLY A 28 -21.91 -34.69 4.36
C GLY A 28 -20.97 -35.74 4.96
N PHE A 29 -20.05 -36.32 4.17
CA PHE A 29 -19.07 -37.29 4.66
C PHE A 29 -18.24 -36.73 5.82
N SER A 30 -18.17 -37.43 6.94
CA SER A 30 -17.41 -36.98 8.12
C SER A 30 -15.95 -37.39 8.00
N PHE A 31 -15.04 -36.42 8.08
CA PHE A 31 -13.61 -36.68 8.15
C PHE A 31 -13.25 -37.15 9.57
N GLY A 32 -12.45 -38.21 9.68
CA GLY A 32 -11.89 -38.65 10.95
C GLY A 32 -11.05 -37.55 11.61
N GLU A 33 -10.86 -37.61 12.92
CA GLU A 33 -10.22 -36.53 13.69
C GLU A 33 -8.82 -36.17 13.18
N GLU A 34 -7.98 -37.16 12.89
CA GLU A 34 -6.63 -36.94 12.34
C GLU A 34 -6.66 -36.27 10.97
N THR A 35 -7.63 -36.65 10.12
CA THR A 35 -7.79 -36.07 8.79
C THR A 35 -8.27 -34.63 8.90
N TYR A 36 -9.24 -34.35 9.77
CA TYR A 36 -9.71 -33.01 10.05
C TYR A 36 -8.58 -32.08 10.53
N LYS A 37 -7.72 -32.54 11.46
CA LYS A 37 -6.56 -31.76 11.94
C LYS A 37 -5.63 -31.37 10.78
N LYS A 38 -5.32 -32.31 9.88
CA LYS A 38 -4.49 -32.05 8.69
C LYS A 38 -5.16 -31.07 7.72
N ILE A 39 -6.45 -31.24 7.46
CA ILE A 39 -7.22 -30.31 6.62
C ILE A 39 -7.20 -28.90 7.22
N PHE A 40 -7.47 -28.78 8.52
CA PHE A 40 -7.46 -27.51 9.24
C PHE A 40 -6.10 -26.82 9.10
N PHE A 41 -5.02 -27.54 9.39
CA PHE A 41 -3.66 -27.00 9.29
C PHE A 41 -3.29 -26.55 7.87
N TYR A 42 -3.70 -27.31 6.83
CA TYR A 42 -3.49 -26.88 5.45
C TYR A 42 -4.18 -25.55 5.13
N PHE A 43 -5.43 -25.37 5.57
CA PHE A 43 -6.17 -24.13 5.33
C PHE A 43 -5.59 -22.94 6.12
N ASP A 44 -5.11 -23.20 7.34
CA ASP A 44 -4.41 -22.21 8.16
C ASP A 44 -3.14 -21.71 7.45
N LEU A 45 -2.27 -22.63 7.01
CA LEU A 45 -1.08 -22.29 6.22
C LEU A 45 -1.42 -21.54 4.92
N LYS A 46 -2.49 -21.93 4.23
CA LYS A 46 -2.94 -21.26 3.01
C LYS A 46 -3.39 -19.82 3.29
N ASN A 47 -4.02 -19.59 4.45
CA ASN A 47 -4.43 -18.27 4.89
C ASN A 47 -3.20 -17.41 5.25
N ASP A 48 -2.25 -17.97 6.01
CA ASP A 48 -0.97 -17.30 6.31
C ASP A 48 -0.22 -16.91 5.05
N PHE A 49 -0.13 -17.81 4.06
CA PHE A 49 0.49 -17.51 2.79
C PHE A 49 -0.19 -16.32 2.09
N LYS A 50 -1.53 -16.27 2.05
CA LYS A 50 -2.26 -15.13 1.47
C LYS A 50 -1.98 -13.83 2.22
N ASN A 51 -1.92 -13.88 3.55
CA ASN A 51 -1.58 -12.73 4.37
C ASN A 51 -0.16 -12.23 4.10
N LEU A 52 0.82 -13.14 4.01
CA LEU A 52 2.20 -12.80 3.71
C LEU A 52 2.35 -12.18 2.31
N MET A 53 1.66 -12.72 1.30
CA MET A 53 1.64 -12.12 -0.04
C MET A 53 1.07 -10.69 -0.04
N ALA A 54 0.06 -10.42 0.81
CA ALA A 54 -0.46 -9.07 0.95
C ALA A 54 0.57 -8.12 1.57
N VAL A 55 1.34 -8.59 2.55
CA VAL A 55 2.45 -7.82 3.14
C VAL A 55 3.54 -7.56 2.10
N GLU A 56 3.93 -8.57 1.31
CA GLU A 56 4.91 -8.43 0.22
C GLU A 56 4.51 -7.31 -0.75
N SER A 57 3.26 -7.29 -1.21
CA SER A 57 2.74 -6.26 -2.10
C SER A 57 2.83 -4.86 -1.48
N ASN A 58 2.53 -4.72 -0.19
CA ASN A 58 2.63 -3.44 0.51
C ASN A 58 4.08 -2.97 0.62
N VAL A 59 5.01 -3.86 0.97
CA VAL A 59 6.43 -3.54 1.06
C VAL A 59 7.00 -3.14 -0.30
N SER A 60 6.66 -3.89 -1.35
CA SER A 60 7.09 -3.63 -2.73
C SER A 60 6.63 -2.24 -3.22
N GLU A 61 5.38 -1.87 -2.93
CA GLU A 61 4.87 -0.55 -3.29
C GLU A 61 5.63 0.58 -2.56
N ARG A 62 5.85 0.42 -1.24
CA ARG A 62 6.59 1.41 -0.44
C ARG A 62 8.03 1.55 -0.94
N LEU A 63 8.67 0.43 -1.26
CA LEU A 63 10.04 0.41 -1.78
C LEU A 63 10.11 1.12 -3.14
N SER A 64 9.14 0.88 -4.02
CA SER A 64 9.06 1.53 -5.33
C SER A 64 8.91 3.04 -5.22
N LYS A 65 8.00 3.52 -4.35
CA LYS A 65 7.81 4.94 -4.05
C LYS A 65 9.07 5.59 -3.49
N LEU A 66 9.75 4.90 -2.56
CA LEU A 66 11.00 5.38 -1.98
C LEU A 66 12.11 5.47 -3.03
N SER A 67 12.25 4.44 -3.88
CA SER A 67 13.24 4.43 -4.98
C SER A 67 13.01 5.59 -5.95
N GLN A 68 11.75 5.86 -6.33
CA GLN A 68 11.44 7.02 -7.17
C GLN A 68 11.79 8.35 -6.51
N LYS A 69 11.51 8.48 -5.20
CA LYS A 69 11.85 9.69 -4.46
C LYS A 69 13.36 9.91 -4.42
N ILE A 70 14.15 8.86 -4.17
CA ILE A 70 15.62 8.93 -4.20
C ILE A 70 16.10 9.41 -5.58
N LYS A 71 15.64 8.76 -6.66
CA LYS A 71 16.02 9.16 -8.04
C LYS A 71 15.70 10.62 -8.35
N ASN A 72 14.54 11.11 -7.89
CA ASN A 72 14.16 12.51 -8.07
C ASN A 72 15.13 13.46 -7.36
N TYR A 73 15.51 13.16 -6.12
CA TYR A 73 16.51 13.94 -5.40
C TYR A 73 17.88 13.90 -6.06
N GLU A 74 18.32 12.75 -6.58
CA GLU A 74 19.58 12.64 -7.32
C GLU A 74 19.62 13.55 -8.55
N GLN A 75 18.50 13.68 -9.28
CA GLN A 75 18.40 14.58 -10.44
C GLN A 75 18.45 16.07 -10.04
N ILE A 76 17.75 16.44 -8.95
CA ILE A 76 17.78 17.81 -8.42
C ILE A 76 19.22 18.16 -8.01
N LEU A 77 19.82 17.34 -7.14
CA LEU A 77 21.19 17.55 -6.67
C LEU A 77 22.21 17.58 -7.81
N GLY A 78 22.08 16.71 -8.82
CA GLY A 78 22.94 16.75 -10.00
C GLY A 78 22.85 18.07 -10.78
N SER A 79 21.65 18.65 -10.85
CA SER A 79 21.40 19.95 -11.49
C SER A 79 22.03 21.09 -10.69
N ASP A 80 21.82 21.11 -9.37
CA ASP A 80 22.40 22.12 -8.47
C ASP A 80 23.94 22.08 -8.48
N ILE A 81 24.53 20.87 -8.47
CA ILE A 81 25.98 20.70 -8.53
C ILE A 81 26.55 21.19 -9.88
N MET A 82 25.87 20.93 -11.01
CA MET A 82 26.28 21.47 -12.31
C MET A 82 26.26 23.00 -12.34
N VAL A 83 25.23 23.62 -11.75
CA VAL A 83 25.16 25.09 -11.62
C VAL A 83 26.29 25.62 -10.74
N ALA A 84 26.62 24.95 -9.64
CA ALA A 84 27.70 25.35 -8.73
C ALA A 84 29.11 25.15 -9.30
N GLY A 85 29.30 24.18 -10.21
CA GLY A 85 30.59 23.90 -10.87
C GLY A 85 30.89 24.78 -12.08
N GLY A 86 29.89 25.50 -12.62
CA GLY A 86 30.06 26.49 -13.67
C GLY A 86 30.47 27.85 -13.11
N ALA A 87 31.73 28.25 -13.30
CA ALA A 87 32.23 29.56 -12.90
C ALA A 87 31.60 30.72 -13.72
N GLY A 88 30.99 31.69 -13.02
CA GLY A 88 30.62 33.06 -13.46
C GLY A 88 29.14 33.23 -13.84
N SER A 89 28.32 34.16 -13.32
CA SER A 89 28.50 35.41 -12.57
C SER A 89 27.13 35.83 -11.98
N PRO A 90 27.07 36.80 -11.04
CA PRO A 90 25.94 37.02 -10.14
C PRO A 90 24.82 37.84 -10.79
N SER A 91 23.57 37.45 -10.55
CA SER A 91 22.42 38.34 -10.71
C SER A 91 21.73 38.52 -9.36
N ALA A 92 22.38 39.31 -8.52
CA ALA A 92 21.71 40.08 -7.50
C ALA A 92 21.16 41.35 -8.15
N LEU A 93 19.85 41.41 -8.37
CA LEU A 93 18.98 42.61 -8.31
C LEU A 93 17.71 42.42 -9.15
N GLN A 94 16.59 42.14 -8.48
CA GLN A 94 15.22 42.59 -8.76
C GLN A 94 14.27 41.61 -8.04
N ASN A 95 13.41 41.98 -7.11
CA ASN A 95 12.89 43.29 -6.75
C ASN A 95 12.34 43.18 -5.31
N ALA A 96 12.82 44.03 -4.42
CA ALA A 96 12.23 44.23 -3.11
C ALA A 96 11.05 45.20 -3.26
N GLN A 97 9.83 44.69 -3.22
CA GLN A 97 8.64 45.46 -2.84
C GLN A 97 7.43 44.54 -2.66
N GLN A 98 7.10 44.24 -1.40
CA GLN A 98 5.78 44.49 -0.78
C GLN A 98 5.55 43.55 0.41
N THR A 99 5.86 44.05 1.60
CA THR A 99 5.18 43.76 2.87
C THR A 99 4.69 45.10 3.42
N PRO A 100 3.80 45.15 4.43
CA PRO A 100 2.58 44.38 4.70
C PRO A 100 1.39 45.33 5.01
N GLN A 101 0.18 45.07 4.50
CA GLN A 101 -1.00 45.89 4.86
C GLN A 101 -1.82 45.23 5.97
N ALA A 102 -1.84 45.89 7.14
CA ALA A 102 -2.68 45.57 8.28
C ALA A 102 -4.16 45.87 8.00
N PRO A 103 -5.12 45.14 8.59
CA PRO A 103 -6.55 45.41 8.42
C PRO A 103 -6.97 46.65 9.24
N PRO A 104 -7.72 47.61 8.66
CA PRO A 104 -8.39 48.62 9.45
C PRO A 104 -9.67 48.06 10.07
N SER A 105 -9.69 48.00 11.41
CA SER A 105 -10.92 47.98 12.21
C SER A 105 -11.73 49.25 11.95
N SER A 106 -13.06 49.13 11.77
CA SER A 106 -14.11 49.99 12.38
C SER A 106 -15.50 49.73 11.74
N GLN A 107 -16.39 49.04 12.45
CA GLN A 107 -17.84 49.34 12.46
C GLN A 107 -18.04 50.78 13.03
N PRO A 108 -19.13 51.54 12.80
CA PRO A 108 -20.54 51.07 12.90
C PRO A 108 -21.63 51.77 12.04
N ARG A 109 -22.82 51.15 12.04
CA ARG A 109 -24.20 51.72 12.14
C ARG A 109 -25.19 51.31 11.02
N ARG A 110 -26.34 50.81 11.50
CA ARG A 110 -27.65 50.72 10.82
C ARG A 110 -28.15 52.13 10.44
N PRO A 111 -29.03 52.25 9.43
CA PRO A 111 -30.43 52.51 9.76
C PRO A 111 -31.47 51.71 8.94
N ASP A 112 -32.64 51.58 9.57
CA ASP A 112 -34.01 51.29 9.10
C ASP A 112 -34.34 51.47 7.61
N GLU A 113 -35.03 50.50 6.99
CA GLU A 113 -36.47 50.53 6.65
C GLU A 113 -36.96 49.12 6.24
#